data_AF-A0A0R2QSJ9-F1
#
_entry.id   AF-A0A0R2QSJ9-F1
#
_cell.length_a   1.000
_cell.length_b   1.000
_cell.length_c   1.000
_cell.angle_alpha   90.00
_cell.angle_beta   90.00
_cell.angle_gamma   90.00
#
_symmetry.space_group_name_H-M   'P 1'
#
loop_
_entity.id
_entity.type
_entity.pdbx_description
1 polymer ?
#
loop_
_entity_poly.entity_id
_entity_poly.type
_entity_poly.pdbx_seq_one_letter_code
_entity_poly.pdbx_strand_id
1 'polypeptide(L)'
;MKIELVWGTPSNARRSAQAQIIKAALGRAGFDINAPGNTSWPSFLDSSAYDAEFFAWVKTALTQAGNAELFYSDGGNNLLGYRNKTVDAAVEKLNKSLLSEKDKLAQYLIVEKQVLADALSLPIFQHPGVTAVNKKLQNVKPNPLSPQLVWNYWEWKYSK
;
A
#
# COMPACT_ATOMS: atom_id res chain seq x y z
N MET A 1 -3.40 -25.10 -9.50
CA MET A 1 -4.45 -24.06 -9.51
C MET A 1 -3.92 -22.88 -10.28
N LYS A 2 -4.68 -22.34 -11.23
CA LYS A 2 -4.28 -21.15 -12.00
C LYS A 2 -4.70 -19.88 -11.25
N ILE A 3 -3.85 -18.87 -11.24
CA ILE A 3 -4.08 -17.56 -10.61
C ILE A 3 -3.80 -16.46 -11.62
N GLU A 4 -4.75 -15.57 -11.83
CA GLU A 4 -4.64 -14.35 -12.61
C GLU A 4 -4.18 -13.19 -11.70
N LEU A 5 -2.94 -12.71 -11.90
CA LEU A 5 -2.32 -11.65 -11.09
C LEU A 5 -2.23 -10.35 -11.88
N VAL A 6 -2.92 -9.29 -11.43
CA VAL A 6 -2.82 -7.96 -12.02
C VAL A 6 -1.64 -7.17 -11.45
N TRP A 7 -0.90 -6.51 -12.34
CA TRP A 7 0.15 -5.54 -11.99
C TRP A 7 0.41 -4.58 -13.16
N GLY A 8 1.01 -3.43 -12.85
CA GLY A 8 1.18 -2.34 -13.83
C GLY A 8 2.45 -2.35 -14.67
N THR A 9 2.29 -2.24 -15.99
CA THR A 9 3.34 -2.21 -17.04
C THR A 9 3.10 -1.03 -18.00
N PRO A 10 4.04 -0.56 -18.87
CA PRO A 10 5.44 -0.98 -19.06
C PRO A 10 6.46 -0.17 -18.26
N SER A 11 6.08 0.96 -17.66
CA SER A 11 7.00 1.93 -17.09
C SER A 11 7.61 1.54 -15.73
N ASN A 12 7.42 0.29 -15.28
CA ASN A 12 7.86 -0.17 -13.97
C ASN A 12 8.62 -1.49 -14.05
N ALA A 13 9.90 -1.41 -14.44
CA ALA A 13 10.80 -2.56 -14.52
C ALA A 13 10.89 -3.35 -13.19
N ARG A 14 10.74 -2.66 -12.05
CA ARG A 14 10.72 -3.30 -10.73
C ARG A 14 9.50 -4.21 -10.57
N ARG A 15 8.29 -3.76 -10.93
CA ARG A 15 7.09 -4.62 -10.90
C ARG A 15 7.23 -5.81 -11.85
N SER A 16 7.81 -5.61 -13.02
CA SER A 16 8.08 -6.69 -13.97
C SER A 16 9.00 -7.76 -13.38
N ALA A 17 10.11 -7.37 -12.76
CA ALA A 17 11.00 -8.29 -12.06
C ALA A 17 10.30 -9.00 -10.89
N GLN A 18 9.47 -8.29 -10.13
CA GLN A 18 8.70 -8.85 -9.01
C GLN A 18 7.69 -9.88 -9.47
N ALA A 19 6.98 -9.65 -10.59
CA ALA A 19 6.06 -10.62 -11.17
C ALA A 19 6.77 -11.93 -11.55
N GLN A 20 8.00 -11.87 -12.08
CA GLN A 20 8.80 -13.07 -12.36
C GLN A 20 9.20 -13.82 -11.08
N ILE A 21 9.60 -13.09 -10.02
CA ILE A 21 9.91 -13.69 -8.72
C ILE A 21 8.67 -14.35 -8.11
N ILE A 22 7.51 -13.69 -8.15
CA ILE A 22 6.23 -14.21 -7.64
C ILE A 22 5.87 -15.50 -8.39
N LYS A 23 5.92 -15.48 -9.73
CA LYS A 23 5.65 -16.66 -10.56
C LYS A 23 6.57 -17.83 -10.21
N ALA A 24 7.87 -17.60 -10.08
CA ALA A 24 8.82 -18.64 -9.71
C ALA A 24 8.63 -19.17 -8.28
N ALA A 25 8.32 -18.28 -7.32
CA ALA A 25 8.11 -18.66 -5.92
C ALA A 25 6.83 -19.47 -5.71
N LEU A 26 5.71 -18.99 -6.24
CA LEU A 26 4.42 -19.67 -6.13
C LEU A 26 4.36 -20.94 -6.99
N GLY A 27 5.11 -20.99 -8.09
CA GLY A 27 5.33 -22.23 -8.86
C GLY A 27 5.91 -23.37 -8.02
N ARG A 28 6.87 -23.08 -7.12
CA ARG A 28 7.40 -24.08 -6.17
C ARG A 28 6.37 -24.55 -5.14
N ALA A 29 5.35 -23.73 -4.88
CA ALA A 29 4.22 -24.08 -4.02
C ALA A 29 3.05 -24.74 -4.78
N GLY A 30 3.19 -25.01 -6.08
CA GLY A 30 2.18 -25.70 -6.89
C GLY A 30 1.12 -24.81 -7.55
N PHE A 31 1.33 -23.49 -7.56
CA PHE A 31 0.45 -22.54 -8.26
C PHE A 31 0.96 -22.21 -9.66
N ASP A 32 0.04 -22.08 -10.62
CA ASP A 32 0.34 -21.58 -11.96
C ASP A 32 -0.08 -20.10 -12.05
N ILE A 33 0.90 -19.20 -12.06
CA ILE A 33 0.65 -17.76 -12.03
C ILE A 33 0.70 -17.18 -13.45
N ASN A 34 -0.43 -16.63 -13.91
CA ASN A 34 -0.50 -15.78 -15.08
C ASN A 34 -0.38 -14.31 -14.68
N ALA A 35 0.70 -13.65 -15.11
CA ALA A 35 1.05 -12.29 -14.70
C ALA A 35 1.70 -11.48 -15.85
N PRO A 36 1.03 -11.30 -17.01
CA PRO A 36 1.63 -10.60 -18.16
C PRO A 36 1.84 -9.10 -17.92
N GLY A 37 1.17 -8.54 -16.90
CA GLY A 37 1.10 -7.10 -16.67
C GLY A 37 0.02 -6.45 -17.54
N ASN A 38 -0.53 -5.34 -17.07
CA ASN A 38 -1.62 -4.62 -17.75
C ASN A 38 -1.34 -3.11 -17.72
N THR A 39 -1.51 -2.43 -18.86
CA THR A 39 -1.29 -0.98 -18.97
C THR A 39 -2.43 -0.18 -18.34
N SER A 40 -3.63 -0.74 -18.37
CA SER A 40 -4.85 -0.20 -17.77
C SER A 40 -5.12 -0.79 -16.38
N TRP A 41 -4.10 -1.39 -15.75
CA TRP A 41 -4.23 -2.07 -14.46
C TRP A 41 -4.96 -1.28 -13.35
N PRO A 42 -4.93 0.07 -13.25
CA PRO A 42 -5.62 0.75 -12.16
C PRO A 42 -7.15 0.59 -12.22
N SER A 43 -7.72 0.37 -13.42
CA SER A 43 -9.17 0.15 -13.60
C SER A 43 -9.61 -1.28 -13.32
N PHE A 44 -8.69 -2.14 -12.87
CA PHE A 44 -8.96 -3.54 -12.58
C PHE A 44 -8.78 -3.90 -11.10
N LEU A 45 -8.52 -2.90 -10.23
CA LEU A 45 -8.24 -3.14 -8.81
C LEU A 45 -9.43 -3.61 -7.99
N ASP A 46 -10.64 -3.47 -8.53
CA ASP A 46 -11.90 -3.95 -7.98
C ASP A 46 -12.58 -4.97 -8.91
N SER A 47 -11.85 -5.44 -9.92
CA SER A 47 -12.39 -6.32 -10.95
C SER A 47 -12.27 -7.77 -10.54
N SER A 48 -13.37 -8.51 -10.66
CA SER A 48 -13.39 -9.98 -10.50
C SER A 48 -12.71 -10.74 -11.64
N ALA A 49 -12.10 -10.04 -12.60
CA ALA A 49 -11.31 -10.64 -13.67
C ALA A 49 -9.93 -11.15 -13.20
N TYR A 50 -9.49 -10.75 -12.00
CA TYR A 50 -8.21 -11.15 -11.41
C TYR A 50 -8.42 -11.76 -10.03
N ASP A 51 -7.54 -12.70 -9.67
CA ASP A 51 -7.57 -13.40 -8.39
C ASP A 51 -6.70 -12.72 -7.32
N ALA A 52 -5.67 -11.98 -7.77
CA ALA A 52 -4.73 -11.30 -6.90
C ALA A 52 -4.12 -10.06 -7.56
N GLU A 53 -3.53 -9.19 -6.74
CA GLU A 53 -2.93 -7.94 -7.20
C GLU A 53 -1.54 -7.73 -6.61
N PHE A 54 -0.58 -7.33 -7.45
CA PHE A 54 0.68 -6.80 -6.95
C PHE A 54 0.63 -5.27 -6.90
N PHE A 55 0.22 -4.77 -5.74
CA PHE A 55 -0.12 -3.37 -5.51
C PHE A 55 0.61 -2.78 -4.30
N ALA A 56 0.66 -1.45 -4.23
CA ALA A 56 1.19 -0.73 -3.08
C ALA A 56 0.46 0.60 -2.91
N TRP A 57 0.09 0.92 -1.67
CA TRP A 57 -0.37 2.25 -1.28
C TRP A 57 0.80 3.11 -0.81
N VAL A 58 0.70 4.42 -1.05
CA VAL A 58 1.56 5.43 -0.43
C VAL A 58 0.70 6.37 0.40
N LYS A 59 1.12 6.63 1.63
CA LYS A 59 0.37 7.49 2.55
C LYS A 59 0.43 8.95 2.08
N THR A 60 -0.72 9.61 2.00
CA THR A 60 -0.84 11.02 1.57
C THR A 60 -1.36 11.95 2.68
N ALA A 61 -2.00 11.39 3.71
CA ALA A 61 -2.62 12.16 4.79
C ALA A 61 -2.31 11.57 6.17
N LEU A 62 -2.44 12.40 7.21
CA LEU A 62 -2.23 12.04 8.62
C LEU A 62 -3.53 11.78 9.38
N THR A 63 -4.58 11.36 8.67
CA THR A 63 -5.86 11.03 9.30
C THR A 63 -5.67 9.95 10.38
N GLN A 64 -6.47 10.03 11.44
CA GLN A 64 -6.37 9.09 12.55
C GLN A 64 -6.68 7.64 12.14
N ALA A 65 -7.57 7.40 11.17
CA ALA A 65 -7.80 6.06 10.65
C ALA A 65 -6.62 5.53 9.81
N GLY A 66 -5.83 6.42 9.21
CA GLY A 66 -4.64 6.04 8.44
C GLY A 66 -4.93 4.95 7.40
N ASN A 67 -4.14 3.88 7.42
CA ASN A 67 -4.29 2.76 6.49
C ASN A 67 -5.43 1.80 6.88
N ALA A 68 -6.03 1.92 8.06
CA ALA A 68 -7.15 1.05 8.45
C ALA A 68 -8.37 1.27 7.55
N GLU A 69 -8.50 2.46 6.97
CA GLU A 69 -9.54 2.82 5.99
C GLU A 69 -9.49 1.96 4.71
N LEU A 70 -8.34 1.37 4.39
CA LEU A 70 -8.20 0.45 3.25
C LEU A 70 -9.02 -0.84 3.43
N PHE A 71 -9.37 -1.17 4.67
CA PHE A 71 -10.07 -2.39 5.05
C PHE A 71 -11.48 -2.11 5.58
N TYR A 72 -11.93 -0.85 5.54
CA TYR A 72 -13.26 -0.48 5.94
C TYR A 72 -14.26 -0.88 4.85
N SER A 73 -15.37 -1.52 5.22
CA SER A 73 -16.36 -2.03 4.25
C SER A 73 -16.88 -0.94 3.30
N ASP A 74 -17.03 0.28 3.80
CA ASP A 74 -17.49 1.44 3.03
C ASP A 74 -16.35 2.43 2.70
N GLY A 75 -15.09 2.00 2.89
CA GLY A 75 -13.91 2.81 2.61
C GLY A 75 -13.66 2.93 1.11
N GLY A 76 -13.44 4.16 0.62
CA GLY A 76 -13.27 4.42 -0.83
C GLY A 76 -12.06 3.74 -1.49
N ASN A 77 -11.10 3.25 -0.69
CA ASN A 77 -9.92 2.52 -1.16
C ASN A 77 -9.98 1.01 -0.84
N ASN A 78 -11.12 0.49 -0.37
CA ASN A 78 -11.33 -0.94 -0.19
C ASN A 78 -11.66 -1.61 -1.53
N LEU A 79 -10.66 -1.67 -2.39
CA LEU A 79 -10.79 -2.19 -3.76
C LEU A 79 -10.93 -3.73 -3.76
N LEU A 80 -10.51 -4.40 -2.68
CA LEU A 80 -10.66 -5.84 -2.49
C LEU A 80 -12.09 -6.25 -2.07
N GLY A 81 -12.97 -5.28 -1.78
CA GLY A 81 -14.35 -5.54 -1.35
C GLY A 81 -14.45 -6.24 0.01
N TYR A 82 -13.43 -6.10 0.86
CA TYR A 82 -13.35 -6.77 2.15
C TYR A 82 -14.44 -6.28 3.11
N ARG A 83 -15.12 -7.20 3.81
CA ARG A 83 -16.17 -6.86 4.77
C ARG A 83 -16.01 -7.64 6.06
N ASN A 84 -15.76 -6.94 7.16
CA ASN A 84 -15.62 -7.54 8.48
C ASN A 84 -16.15 -6.58 9.55
N LYS A 85 -17.22 -6.96 10.26
CA LYS A 85 -17.90 -6.11 11.27
C LYS A 85 -16.97 -5.68 12.41
N THR A 86 -15.99 -6.50 12.77
CA THR A 86 -15.01 -6.16 13.81
C THR A 86 -14.03 -5.11 13.31
N VAL A 87 -13.62 -5.18 12.05
CA VAL A 87 -12.80 -4.15 11.39
C VAL A 87 -13.60 -2.85 11.27
N ASP A 88 -14.84 -2.91 10.79
CA ASP A 88 -15.70 -1.73 10.66
C ASP A 88 -15.89 -1.00 11.98
N ALA A 89 -16.22 -1.72 13.05
CA ALA A 89 -16.38 -1.12 14.38
C ALA A 89 -15.08 -0.46 14.90
N ALA A 90 -13.90 -1.00 14.56
CA ALA A 90 -12.62 -0.42 14.94
C ALA A 90 -12.30 0.84 14.12
N VAL A 91 -12.53 0.81 12.80
CA VAL A 91 -12.33 1.96 11.92
C VAL A 91 -13.31 3.08 12.23
N GLU A 92 -14.58 2.76 12.50
CA GLU A 92 -15.56 3.76 12.94
C GLU A 92 -15.12 4.49 14.21
N LYS A 93 -14.51 3.80 15.18
CA LYS A 93 -13.95 4.45 16.37
C LYS A 93 -12.80 5.38 16.02
N LEU A 94 -11.94 4.99 15.07
CA LEU A 94 -10.87 5.84 14.56
C LEU A 94 -11.39 7.08 13.82
N ASN A 95 -12.59 7.01 13.22
CA ASN A 95 -13.20 8.11 12.48
C ASN A 95 -14.12 9.02 13.34
N LYS A 96 -14.69 8.52 14.44
CA LYS A 96 -15.70 9.25 15.24
C LYS A 96 -15.14 10.33 16.16
N SER A 97 -14.00 10.09 16.81
CA SER A 97 -13.42 11.05 17.76
C SER A 97 -11.90 10.94 17.83
N LEU A 98 -11.23 12.00 18.30
CA LEU A 98 -9.80 11.95 18.56
C LEU A 98 -9.52 11.02 19.74
N LEU A 99 -8.65 10.05 19.51
CA LEU A 99 -8.26 9.01 20.46
C LEU A 99 -6.86 9.28 21.00
N SER A 100 -6.61 8.81 22.22
CA SER A 100 -5.26 8.74 22.78
C SER A 100 -4.38 7.82 21.92
N GLU A 101 -3.05 7.94 22.00
CA GLU A 101 -2.14 7.06 21.23
C GLU A 101 -2.34 5.58 21.55
N LYS A 102 -2.60 5.27 22.83
CA LYS A 102 -2.90 3.92 23.29
C LYS A 102 -4.19 3.38 22.67
N ASP A 103 -5.25 4.18 22.64
CA ASP A 103 -6.54 3.74 22.11
C ASP A 103 -6.54 3.64 20.58
N LYS A 104 -5.81 4.53 19.90
CA LYS A 104 -5.54 4.42 18.45
C LYS A 104 -4.83 3.11 18.13
N LEU A 105 -3.73 2.82 18.84
CA LEU A 105 -2.98 1.57 18.64
C LEU A 105 -3.85 0.35 18.90
N ALA A 106 -4.70 0.38 19.94
CA ALA A 106 -5.63 -0.70 20.21
C ALA A 106 -6.58 -0.97 19.04
N GLN A 107 -7.10 0.07 18.37
CA GLN A 107 -7.95 -0.12 17.18
C GLN A 107 -7.16 -0.67 15.99
N TYR A 108 -5.95 -0.18 15.74
CA TYR A 108 -5.10 -0.73 14.68
C TYR A 108 -4.79 -2.20 14.88
N LEU A 109 -4.49 -2.63 16.11
CA LEU A 109 -4.24 -4.04 16.42
C LEU A 109 -5.48 -4.91 16.21
N ILE A 110 -6.69 -4.39 16.40
CA ILE A 110 -7.92 -5.11 16.07
C ILE A 110 -8.02 -5.32 14.56
N VAL A 111 -7.81 -4.25 13.78
CA VAL A 111 -7.85 -4.31 12.31
C VAL A 111 -6.80 -5.27 11.77
N GLU A 112 -5.54 -5.10 12.17
CA GLU A 112 -4.42 -5.92 11.69
C GLU A 112 -4.60 -7.41 12.02
N LYS A 113 -5.09 -7.74 13.22
CA LYS A 113 -5.37 -9.14 13.58
C LYS A 113 -6.41 -9.79 12.66
N GLN A 114 -7.47 -9.07 12.32
CA GLN A 114 -8.51 -9.59 11.42
C GLN A 114 -7.99 -9.72 9.99
N VAL A 115 -7.34 -8.67 9.47
CA VAL A 115 -6.77 -8.65 8.11
C VAL A 115 -5.75 -9.79 7.91
N LEU A 116 -4.92 -10.07 8.92
CA LEU A 116 -3.99 -11.19 8.89
C LEU A 116 -4.68 -12.55 9.02
N ALA A 117 -5.67 -12.69 9.91
CA ALA A 117 -6.42 -13.93 10.09
C ALA A 117 -7.20 -14.33 8.82
N ASP A 118 -7.76 -13.33 8.13
CA ASP A 118 -8.51 -13.50 6.90
C ASP A 118 -7.59 -13.59 5.65
N ALA A 119 -6.27 -13.52 5.83
CA ALA A 119 -5.25 -13.60 4.79
C ALA A 119 -5.48 -12.65 3.60
N LEU A 120 -6.06 -11.47 3.86
CA LEU A 120 -6.50 -10.53 2.84
C LEU A 120 -5.34 -9.91 2.03
N SER A 121 -4.19 -9.71 2.68
CA SER A 121 -3.01 -9.17 2.02
C SER A 121 -1.73 -9.82 2.56
N LEU A 122 -0.71 -9.91 1.71
CA LEU A 122 0.62 -10.40 2.07
C LEU A 122 1.64 -9.26 1.94
N PRO A 123 2.00 -8.58 3.03
CA PRO A 123 3.04 -7.55 3.00
C PRO A 123 4.39 -8.17 2.60
N ILE A 124 5.02 -7.66 1.54
CA ILE A 124 6.33 -8.19 1.07
C ILE A 124 7.48 -7.28 1.48
N PHE A 125 7.37 -5.97 1.26
CA PHE A 125 8.41 -4.99 1.58
C PHE A 125 7.83 -3.57 1.62
N GLN A 126 8.58 -2.63 2.20
CA GLN A 126 8.34 -1.19 2.03
C GLN A 126 9.26 -0.64 0.93
N HIS A 127 8.73 0.21 0.04
CA HIS A 127 9.54 0.79 -1.03
C HIS A 127 10.62 1.73 -0.46
N PRO A 128 11.89 1.59 -0.87
CA PRO A 128 12.90 2.57 -0.53
C PRO A 128 12.65 3.87 -1.29
N GLY A 129 12.77 5.01 -0.58
CA GLY A 129 12.87 6.32 -1.20
C GLY A 129 14.34 6.62 -1.51
N VAL A 130 14.65 6.97 -2.75
CA VAL A 130 16.01 7.40 -3.15
C VAL A 130 15.96 8.85 -3.59
N THR A 131 16.74 9.70 -2.93
CA THR A 131 16.89 11.11 -3.26
C THR A 131 18.36 11.40 -3.51
N ALA A 132 18.67 12.01 -4.64
CA ALA A 132 20.01 12.49 -4.97
C ALA A 132 19.98 14.01 -5.13
N VAL A 133 20.88 14.70 -4.44
CA VAL A 133 21.07 16.14 -4.54
C VAL A 133 22.55 16.45 -4.67
N ASN A 134 22.88 17.56 -5.32
CA ASN A 134 24.28 17.99 -5.37
C ASN A 134 24.77 18.41 -3.97
N LYS A 135 26.08 18.32 -3.74
CA LYS A 135 26.70 18.62 -2.44
C LYS A 135 26.43 20.06 -1.95
N LYS A 136 26.13 21.01 -2.84
CA LYS A 136 25.90 22.42 -2.48
C LYS A 136 24.47 22.67 -2.00
N LEU A 137 23.48 21.89 -2.44
CA LEU A 137 22.09 22.01 -2.02
C LEU A 137 21.93 21.44 -0.61
N GLN A 138 21.69 22.32 0.36
CA GLN A 138 21.53 21.99 1.77
C GLN A 138 20.06 21.89 2.17
N ASN A 139 19.83 21.28 3.34
CA ASN A 139 18.53 21.21 4.03
C ASN A 139 17.43 20.43 3.31
N VAL A 140 17.78 19.49 2.44
CA VAL A 140 16.81 18.59 1.81
C VAL A 140 16.43 17.51 2.82
N LYS A 141 15.15 17.43 3.22
CA LYS A 141 14.66 16.48 4.23
C LYS A 141 13.68 15.47 3.62
N PRO A 142 13.76 14.17 3.96
CA PRO A 142 12.76 13.19 3.51
C PRO A 142 11.38 13.47 4.12
N ASN A 143 10.29 13.22 3.36
CA ASN A 143 8.91 13.24 3.84
C ASN A 143 8.38 11.80 3.95
N PRO A 144 7.77 11.40 5.08
CA PRO A 144 7.07 10.11 5.17
C PRO A 144 5.76 10.04 4.35
N LEU A 145 5.24 11.18 3.86
CA LEU A 145 4.03 11.24 3.03
C LEU A 145 4.37 11.51 1.56
N SER A 146 3.50 11.09 0.64
CA SER A 146 3.59 11.53 -0.76
C SER A 146 3.04 12.95 -0.93
N PRO A 147 3.73 13.86 -1.64
CA PRO A 147 5.05 13.68 -2.28
C PRO A 147 6.22 13.65 -1.27
N GLN A 148 7.15 12.71 -1.49
CA GLN A 148 8.14 12.24 -0.49
C GLN A 148 9.37 13.15 -0.27
N LEU A 149 9.47 14.29 -0.95
CA LEU A 149 10.70 15.10 -0.96
C LEU A 149 10.46 16.61 -0.83
N VAL A 150 9.59 17.17 -1.66
CA VAL A 150 9.45 18.63 -1.83
C VAL A 150 8.68 19.30 -0.70
N TRP A 151 8.45 18.63 0.43
CA TRP A 151 7.65 19.16 1.53
C TRP A 151 8.31 20.32 2.26
N ASN A 152 9.64 20.45 2.23
CA ASN A 152 10.38 21.48 2.96
C ASN A 152 11.20 22.40 2.04
N TYR A 153 10.77 22.58 0.80
CA TYR A 153 11.54 23.31 -0.23
C TYR A 153 11.91 24.74 0.19
N TRP A 154 11.11 25.38 1.05
CA TRP A 154 11.40 26.72 1.60
C TRP A 154 12.63 26.78 2.50
N GLU A 155 13.11 25.64 3.01
CA GLU A 155 14.33 25.56 3.82
C GLU A 155 15.59 25.34 2.97
N TRP A 156 15.41 24.99 1.69
CA TRP A 156 16.52 24.61 0.80
C TRP A 156 17.34 25.83 0.44
N LYS A 157 18.67 25.67 0.47
CA LYS A 157 19.61 26.74 0.10
C LYS A 157 20.87 26.17 -0.49
N TYR A 158 21.46 26.91 -1.42
CA TYR A 158 22.81 26.62 -1.89
C TYR A 158 23.83 27.15 -0.87
N SER A 159 24.80 26.32 -0.52
CA SER A 159 26.02 26.80 0.15
C SER A 159 26.75 27.78 -0.78
N LYS A 160 27.48 28.73 -0.18
CA LYS A 160 28.40 29.60 -0.92
C LYS A 160 29.44 28.77 -1.68
#